data_AF-A0A7X7I244-F1
#
_entry.id   AF-A0A7X7I244-F1
#
_cell.length_a   1.000
_cell.length_b   1.000
_cell.length_c   1.000
_cell.angle_alpha   90.00
_cell.angle_beta   90.00
_cell.angle_gamma   90.00
#
_symmetry.space_group_name_H-M   'P 1'
#
loop_
_entity.id
_entity.type
_entity.pdbx_description
1 polymer ?
#
loop_
_entity_poly.entity_id
_entity_poly.type
_entity_poly.pdbx_seq_one_letter_code
_entity_poly.pdbx_strand_id
1 'polypeptide(L)'
;MVPDNVIKRLIDIGNCSLNLDLDESQIKDLKIYDKINRLHWNEWYSIADKLNVMDLANLIRGLTIAEKIFNWTGGSVSAVIWTFRSLQNRDIELANTLADWILKKTNNPWVPFGTQNHGAKSLDEYSSLVKSHNAKINQRL
;
A
#
# COMPACT_ATOMS: atom_id res chain seq x y z
N MET A 1 -3.16 6.61 16.99
CA MET A 1 -4.00 7.56 16.25
C MET A 1 -3.18 8.35 15.23
N VAL A 2 -3.63 8.34 13.98
CA VAL A 2 -3.06 9.17 12.91
C VAL A 2 -3.78 10.52 12.91
N PRO A 3 -3.08 11.66 12.86
CA PRO A 3 -3.73 12.97 12.78
C PRO A 3 -4.57 13.12 11.51
N ASP A 4 -5.75 13.75 11.61
CA ASP A 4 -6.67 13.90 10.46
C ASP A 4 -6.05 14.70 9.30
N ASN A 5 -5.23 15.71 9.60
CA ASN A 5 -4.51 16.47 8.59
C ASN A 5 -3.49 15.60 7.83
N VAL A 6 -2.90 14.60 8.48
CA VAL A 6 -1.99 13.63 7.83
C VAL A 6 -2.78 12.71 6.89
N ILE A 7 -3.96 12.24 7.31
CA ILE A 7 -4.84 11.44 6.43
C ILE A 7 -5.26 12.22 5.20
N LYS A 8 -5.77 13.45 5.37
CA LYS A 8 -6.14 14.33 4.26
C LYS A 8 -4.96 14.56 3.32
N ARG A 9 -3.78 14.83 3.89
CA ARG A 9 -2.56 15.04 3.11
C ARG A 9 -2.16 13.83 2.28
N LEU A 10 -2.23 12.63 2.86
CA LEU A 10 -1.95 11.38 2.15
C LEU A 10 -2.95 11.14 1.01
N ILE A 11 -4.24 11.43 1.23
CA ILE A 11 -5.27 11.35 0.18
C ILE A 11 -4.96 12.31 -0.96
N ASP A 12 -4.63 13.57 -0.66
CA ASP A 12 -4.29 14.58 -1.67
C ASP A 12 -3.08 14.14 -2.52
N ILE A 13 -2.03 13.64 -1.86
CA ILE A 13 -0.84 13.07 -2.51
C ILE A 13 -1.23 11.90 -3.43
N GLY A 14 -2.06 10.99 -2.93
CA GLY A 14 -2.55 9.87 -3.72
C GLY A 14 -3.30 10.30 -4.97
N ASN A 15 -4.15 11.31 -4.85
CA ASN A 15 -4.87 11.89 -5.98
C ASN A 15 -3.93 12.58 -6.98
N CYS A 16 -2.99 13.41 -6.51
CA CYS A 16 -1.98 14.05 -7.35
C CYS A 16 -1.12 13.04 -8.11
N SER A 17 -0.80 11.92 -7.49
CA SER A 17 0.08 10.88 -8.05
C SER A 17 -0.47 10.16 -9.27
N LEU A 18 -1.75 10.34 -9.58
CA LEU A 18 -2.36 9.83 -10.81
C LEU A 18 -1.82 10.52 -12.05
N ASN A 19 -1.39 11.79 -11.92
CA ASN A 19 -0.97 12.62 -13.05
C ASN A 19 0.46 13.15 -12.92
N LEU A 20 1.08 13.01 -11.75
CA LEU A 20 2.39 13.57 -11.43
C LEU A 20 3.25 12.54 -10.70
N ASP A 21 4.52 12.44 -11.09
CA ASP A 21 5.52 11.78 -10.26
C ASP A 21 5.97 12.76 -9.18
N LEU A 22 5.69 12.41 -7.91
CA LEU A 22 6.03 13.23 -6.75
C LEU A 22 7.44 12.91 -6.25
N ASP A 23 8.15 13.94 -5.77
CA ASP A 23 9.45 13.83 -5.11
C ASP A 23 9.40 14.23 -3.62
N GLU A 24 10.53 14.06 -2.93
CA GLU A 24 10.66 14.36 -1.51
C GLU A 24 10.27 15.81 -1.16
N SER A 25 10.59 16.78 -2.01
CA SER A 25 10.35 18.20 -1.72
C SER A 25 8.86 18.54 -1.60
N GLN A 26 8.03 17.84 -2.40
CA GLN A 26 6.59 18.07 -2.50
C GLN A 26 5.81 17.45 -1.33
N ILE A 27 6.39 16.47 -0.63
CA ILE A 27 5.73 15.74 0.46
C ILE A 27 6.53 15.73 1.77
N LYS A 28 7.55 16.59 1.89
CA LYS A 28 8.49 16.64 3.02
C LYS A 28 7.83 16.77 4.39
N ASP A 29 6.64 17.35 4.44
CA ASP A 29 5.84 17.49 5.66
C ASP A 29 5.46 16.14 6.27
N LEU A 30 5.40 15.08 5.45
CA LEU A 30 5.10 13.74 5.92
C LEU A 30 6.31 13.03 6.54
N LYS A 31 7.55 13.44 6.26
CA LYS A 31 8.76 12.67 6.61
C LYS A 31 8.80 12.17 8.07
N ILE A 32 8.31 12.97 9.01
CA ILE A 32 8.30 12.67 10.45
C ILE A 32 7.27 11.61 10.89
N TYR A 33 6.37 11.18 10.01
CA TYR A 33 5.24 10.32 10.34
C TYR A 33 5.49 8.83 10.08
N ASP A 34 6.73 8.39 9.85
CA ASP A 34 7.10 6.97 9.67
C ASP A 34 6.40 6.01 10.66
N LYS A 35 6.29 6.42 11.93
CA LYS A 35 5.65 5.63 13.00
C LYS A 35 4.22 5.19 12.64
N ILE A 36 3.46 5.98 11.88
CA ILE A 36 2.07 5.63 11.54
C ILE A 36 2.00 4.34 10.73
N ASN A 37 3.03 4.07 9.92
CA ASN A 37 3.07 2.93 9.02
C ASN A 37 3.15 1.57 9.75
N ARG A 38 3.40 1.60 11.07
CA ARG A 38 3.49 0.42 11.95
C ARG A 38 2.37 0.37 13.00
N LEU A 39 1.34 1.21 12.86
CA LEU A 39 0.18 1.13 13.75
C LEU A 39 -0.56 -0.19 13.58
N HIS A 40 -1.24 -0.59 14.65
CA HIS A 40 -2.04 -1.80 14.69
C HIS A 40 -3.13 -1.79 13.61
N TRP A 41 -3.45 -2.95 13.04
CA TRP A 41 -4.42 -3.09 11.96
C TRP A 41 -5.78 -2.43 12.26
N ASN A 42 -6.21 -2.47 13.52
CA ASN A 42 -7.48 -1.90 13.95
C ASN A 42 -7.54 -0.37 13.77
N GLU A 43 -6.41 0.33 13.93
CA GLU A 43 -6.35 1.78 13.68
C GLU A 43 -6.63 2.07 12.21
N TRP A 44 -6.04 1.28 11.31
CA TRP A 44 -6.18 1.46 9.86
C TRP A 44 -7.56 1.05 9.34
N TYR A 45 -8.19 0.02 9.91
CA TYR A 45 -9.57 -0.31 9.59
C TYR A 45 -10.53 0.79 10.04
N SER A 46 -10.39 1.31 11.26
CA SER A 46 -11.19 2.43 11.75
C SER A 46 -11.09 3.68 10.87
N ILE A 47 -9.90 3.98 10.34
CA ILE A 47 -9.70 5.07 9.37
C ILE A 47 -10.38 4.73 8.05
N ALA A 48 -10.12 3.54 7.50
CA ALA A 48 -10.68 3.12 6.22
C ALA A 48 -12.21 3.14 6.23
N ASP A 49 -12.87 2.69 7.31
CA ASP A 49 -14.33 2.64 7.47
C ASP A 49 -15.01 4.01 7.38
N LYS A 50 -14.27 5.09 7.59
CA LYS A 50 -14.77 6.47 7.46
C LYS A 50 -14.63 7.05 6.06
N LEU A 51 -13.89 6.37 5.17
CA LEU A 51 -13.60 6.85 3.81
C LEU A 51 -14.50 6.17 2.78
N ASN A 52 -14.90 6.94 1.76
CA ASN A 52 -15.46 6.34 0.56
C ASN A 52 -14.36 5.55 -0.21
N VAL A 53 -14.78 4.75 -1.19
CA VAL A 53 -13.90 3.86 -1.95
C VAL A 53 -12.76 4.62 -2.64
N MET A 54 -13.03 5.80 -3.21
CA MET A 54 -12.03 6.59 -3.93
C MET A 54 -11.01 7.25 -3.00
N ASP A 55 -11.46 7.78 -1.86
CA ASP A 55 -10.57 8.34 -0.84
C ASP A 55 -9.71 7.26 -0.20
N LEU A 56 -10.25 6.06 0.01
CA LEU A 56 -9.46 4.91 0.48
C LEU A 56 -8.39 4.52 -0.55
N ALA A 57 -8.74 4.45 -1.84
CA ALA A 57 -7.77 4.18 -2.90
C ALA A 57 -6.67 5.25 -2.97
N ASN A 58 -7.03 6.53 -2.80
CA ASN A 58 -6.07 7.62 -2.75
C ASN A 58 -5.20 7.59 -1.49
N LEU A 59 -5.76 7.26 -0.32
CA LEU A 59 -4.98 7.03 0.90
C LEU A 59 -3.90 5.95 0.68
N ILE A 60 -4.27 4.81 0.07
CA ILE A 60 -3.35 3.71 -0.24
C ILE A 60 -2.22 4.19 -1.16
N ARG A 61 -2.53 4.97 -2.20
CA ARG A 61 -1.51 5.57 -3.09
C ARG A 61 -0.57 6.48 -2.31
N GLY A 62 -1.12 7.38 -1.50
CA GLY A 62 -0.35 8.31 -0.67
C GLY A 62 0.61 7.59 0.29
N LEU A 63 0.12 6.56 0.98
CA LEU A 63 0.94 5.72 1.86
C LEU A 63 2.06 5.03 1.09
N THR A 64 1.77 4.47 -0.09
CA THR A 64 2.77 3.79 -0.93
C THR A 64 3.88 4.76 -1.38
N ILE A 65 3.53 5.99 -1.73
CA ILE A 65 4.48 7.03 -2.15
C ILE A 65 5.34 7.49 -0.98
N ALA A 66 4.72 7.79 0.16
CA ALA A 66 5.44 8.19 1.36
C ALA A 66 6.41 7.08 1.81
N GLU A 67 5.96 5.82 1.78
CA GLU A 67 6.80 4.66 2.10
C GLU A 67 8.00 4.54 1.16
N LYS A 68 7.79 4.71 -0.14
CA LYS A 68 8.87 4.66 -1.14
C LYS A 68 9.88 5.80 -0.97
N ILE A 69 9.40 7.04 -0.87
CA ILE A 69 10.25 8.24 -0.89
C ILE A 69 11.03 8.37 0.41
N PHE A 70 10.39 8.14 1.55
CA PHE A 70 11.02 8.32 2.86
C PHE A 70 11.61 7.04 3.43
N ASN A 71 11.51 5.92 2.72
CA ASN A 71 11.84 4.59 3.23
C ASN A 71 11.13 4.32 4.57
N TRP A 72 9.83 4.65 4.65
CA TRP A 72 9.10 4.35 5.88
C TRP A 72 9.14 2.84 6.15
N THR A 73 9.42 2.52 7.40
CA THR A 73 9.44 1.17 7.90
C THR A 73 8.02 0.66 8.11
N GLY A 74 7.81 -0.65 7.95
CA GLY A 74 6.48 -1.25 8.03
C GLY A 74 6.54 -2.74 7.78
N GLY A 75 7.36 -3.16 6.80
CA GLY A 75 7.50 -4.56 6.46
C GLY A 75 6.14 -5.21 6.22
N SER A 76 5.90 -6.38 6.81
CA SER A 76 4.64 -7.12 6.74
C SER A 76 3.47 -6.50 7.52
N VAL A 77 3.69 -5.43 8.27
CA VAL A 77 2.66 -4.69 9.02
C VAL A 77 2.41 -3.28 8.49
N SER A 78 2.89 -2.96 7.29
CA SER A 78 2.69 -1.66 6.62
C SER A 78 1.21 -1.27 6.56
N ALA A 79 0.95 0.02 6.74
CA ALA A 79 -0.37 0.63 6.60
C ALA A 79 -1.00 0.35 5.24
N VAL A 80 -0.17 0.27 4.19
CA VAL A 80 -0.62 -0.04 2.82
C VAL A 80 -1.33 -1.40 2.79
N ILE A 81 -0.85 -2.40 3.53
CA ILE A 81 -1.44 -3.75 3.56
C ILE A 81 -2.83 -3.72 4.19
N TRP A 82 -2.99 -3.06 5.34
CA TRP A 82 -4.26 -3.01 6.05
C TRP A 82 -5.32 -2.22 5.28
N THR A 83 -4.94 -1.06 4.75
CA THR A 83 -5.84 -0.22 3.94
C THR A 83 -6.20 -0.91 2.62
N PHE A 84 -5.25 -1.59 1.97
CA PHE A 84 -5.50 -2.38 0.77
C PHE A 84 -6.47 -3.54 1.00
N ARG A 85 -6.33 -4.29 2.11
CA ARG A 85 -7.30 -5.34 2.48
C ARG A 85 -8.70 -4.79 2.68
N SER A 86 -8.83 -3.61 3.28
CA SER A 86 -10.13 -2.95 3.41
C SER A 86 -10.72 -2.60 2.05
N LEU A 87 -9.89 -2.13 1.10
CA LEU A 87 -10.34 -1.87 -0.27
C LEU A 87 -10.77 -3.16 -0.98
N GLN A 88 -10.00 -4.24 -0.89
CA GLN A 88 -10.35 -5.53 -1.49
C GLN A 88 -11.73 -6.05 -1.05
N ASN A 89 -12.08 -5.83 0.22
CA ASN A 89 -13.37 -6.23 0.76
C ASN A 89 -14.55 -5.37 0.26
N ARG A 90 -14.28 -4.16 -0.26
CA ARG A 90 -15.30 -3.20 -0.71
C ARG A 90 -15.43 -3.17 -2.23
N ASP A 91 -14.32 -3.29 -2.94
CA ASP A 91 -14.23 -3.20 -4.39
C ASP A 91 -12.99 -3.97 -4.88
N ILE A 92 -13.21 -5.21 -5.30
CA ILE A 92 -12.15 -6.11 -5.74
C ILE A 92 -11.55 -5.69 -7.10
N GLU A 93 -12.34 -5.10 -7.99
CA GLU A 93 -11.87 -4.69 -9.32
C GLU A 93 -10.93 -3.50 -9.21
N LEU A 94 -11.30 -2.51 -8.40
CA LEU A 94 -10.43 -1.38 -8.10
C LEU A 94 -9.18 -1.82 -7.33
N ALA A 95 -9.32 -2.74 -6.38
CA ALA A 95 -8.18 -3.27 -5.64
C ALA A 95 -7.18 -3.98 -6.56
N ASN A 96 -7.65 -4.77 -7.54
CA ASN A 96 -6.78 -5.42 -8.52
C ASN A 96 -6.02 -4.39 -9.36
N THR A 97 -6.72 -3.38 -9.87
CA THR A 97 -6.11 -2.26 -10.63
C THR A 97 -5.08 -1.51 -9.78
N LEU A 98 -5.38 -1.30 -8.51
CA LEU A 98 -4.47 -0.62 -7.59
C LEU A 98 -3.27 -1.49 -7.21
N ALA A 99 -3.41 -2.82 -7.14
CA ALA A 99 -2.30 -3.73 -6.89
C ALA A 99 -1.22 -3.61 -7.97
N ASP A 100 -1.61 -3.57 -9.24
CA ASP A 100 -0.69 -3.35 -10.37
C ASP A 100 0.09 -2.04 -10.22
N TRP A 101 -0.58 -0.98 -9.79
CA TRP A 101 0.05 0.31 -9.55
C TRP A 101 1.03 0.25 -8.37
N ILE A 102 0.63 -0.38 -7.25
CA ILE A 102 1.44 -0.51 -6.05
C ILE A 102 2.72 -1.30 -6.33
N LEU A 103 2.63 -2.45 -7.02
CA LEU A 103 3.76 -3.33 -7.32
C LEU A 103 4.86 -2.64 -8.15
N LYS A 104 4.48 -1.65 -8.97
CA LYS A 104 5.43 -0.82 -9.74
C LYS A 104 6.09 0.26 -8.89
N LYS A 105 5.44 0.70 -7.81
CA LYS A 105 5.88 1.86 -7.02
C LYS A 105 6.55 1.45 -5.69
N THR A 106 6.20 0.31 -5.10
CA THR A 106 6.73 -0.10 -3.79
C THR A 106 8.14 -0.70 -3.86
N ASN A 107 8.92 -0.46 -2.82
CA ASN A 107 10.16 -1.19 -2.54
C ASN A 107 10.00 -2.20 -1.37
N ASN A 108 8.84 -2.22 -0.72
CA ASN A 108 8.56 -3.13 0.38
C ASN A 108 8.10 -4.49 -0.16
N PRO A 109 8.84 -5.58 0.12
CA PRO A 109 8.55 -6.89 -0.44
C PRO A 109 7.26 -7.51 0.09
N TRP A 110 6.60 -6.92 1.08
CA TRP A 110 5.35 -7.44 1.65
C TRP A 110 4.11 -6.73 1.11
N VAL A 111 4.27 -5.57 0.48
CA VAL A 111 3.18 -4.73 0.00
C VAL A 111 2.75 -5.16 -1.41
N PRO A 112 1.44 -5.25 -1.72
CA PRO A 112 0.29 -4.94 -0.85
C PRO A 112 -0.30 -6.13 -0.07
N PHE A 113 0.16 -7.36 -0.29
CA PHE A 113 -0.56 -8.57 0.14
C PHE A 113 -0.37 -8.95 1.62
N GLY A 114 0.70 -8.44 2.26
CA GLY A 114 1.15 -8.84 3.59
C GLY A 114 1.93 -10.15 3.62
N THR A 115 2.04 -10.82 2.47
CA THR A 115 2.99 -11.89 2.18
C THR A 115 4.04 -11.38 1.20
N GLN A 116 5.13 -12.13 0.99
CA GLN A 116 6.11 -11.73 -0.02
C GLN A 116 5.44 -11.55 -1.39
N ASN A 117 5.69 -10.42 -2.03
CA ASN A 117 5.27 -10.08 -3.38
C ASN A 117 6.23 -10.64 -4.45
N HIS A 118 7.34 -11.26 -4.01
CA HIS A 118 8.36 -11.87 -4.86
C HIS A 118 8.99 -10.93 -5.91
N GLY A 119 8.90 -9.62 -5.72
CA GLY A 119 9.40 -8.62 -6.65
C GLY A 119 8.52 -8.37 -7.88
N ALA A 120 7.28 -8.87 -7.89
CA ALA A 120 6.34 -8.72 -9.00
C ALA A 120 6.10 -7.25 -9.37
N LYS A 121 5.81 -6.99 -10.65
CA LYS A 121 5.45 -5.68 -11.22
C LYS A 121 4.02 -5.63 -11.75
N SER A 122 3.27 -6.72 -11.64
CA SER A 122 1.84 -6.82 -11.88
C SER A 122 1.19 -7.92 -11.06
N LEU A 123 -0.14 -7.90 -10.95
CA LEU A 123 -0.93 -8.93 -10.28
C LEU A 123 -0.83 -10.30 -10.99
N ASP A 124 -0.75 -10.30 -12.32
CA ASP A 124 -0.53 -11.51 -13.13
C ASP A 124 0.85 -12.11 -12.88
N GLU A 125 1.89 -11.28 -12.80
CA GLU A 125 3.24 -11.71 -12.48
C GLU A 125 3.30 -12.27 -11.06
N TYR A 126 2.69 -11.57 -10.09
CA TYR A 126 2.57 -12.05 -8.71
C TYR A 126 1.92 -13.43 -8.65
N SER A 127 0.79 -13.62 -9.34
CA SER A 127 0.07 -14.89 -9.39
C SER A 127 0.94 -16.02 -9.96
N SER A 128 1.74 -15.73 -10.99
CA SER A 128 2.65 -16.68 -11.62
C SER A 128 3.83 -17.06 -10.71
N LEU A 129 4.38 -16.09 -9.98
CA LEU A 129 5.48 -16.28 -9.03
C LEU A 129 5.03 -17.10 -7.82
N VAL A 130 3.84 -16.83 -7.27
CA VAL A 130 3.27 -17.60 -6.15
C VAL A 130 3.03 -19.05 -6.55
N LYS A 131 2.44 -19.31 -7.74
CA LYS A 131 2.27 -20.68 -8.26
C LYS A 131 3.59 -21.42 -8.38
N SER A 132 4.61 -20.75 -8.94
CA SER A 132 5.95 -21.32 -9.11
C SER A 132 6.64 -21.61 -7.77
N HIS A 133 6.45 -20.73 -6.78
CA HIS A 133 6.98 -20.91 -5.42
C HIS A 133 6.33 -22.12 -4.73
N ASN A 134 5.00 -22.22 -4.77
CA ASN A 134 4.25 -23.32 -4.16
C ASN A 134 4.58 -24.67 -4.80
N ALA A 135 4.73 -24.72 -6.14
CA ALA A 135 5.14 -25.93 -6.84
C ALA A 135 6.52 -26.44 -6.37
N LYS A 136 7.48 -25.52 -6.14
CA LYS A 136 8.82 -25.87 -5.63
C LYS A 136 8.80 -26.38 -4.19
N ILE A 137 7.91 -25.84 -3.34
CA ILE A 137 7.75 -26.32 -1.96
C ILE A 137 7.21 -27.76 -1.98
N ASN A 138 6.16 -28.01 -2.77
CA ASN A 138 5.50 -29.33 -2.82
C ASN A 138 6.38 -30.44 -3.41
N GLN A 139 7.40 -30.10 -4.22
CA GLN A 139 8.37 -31.08 -4.74
C GLN A 139 9.49 -31.42 -3.75
N ARG A 140 9.61 -30.69 -2.63
CA ARG A 140 10.64 -30.90 -1.60
C ARG A 140 10.13 -31.65 -0.36
N LEU A 141 8.83 -31.94 -0.31
CA LEU A 141 8.15 -32.69 0.73
C LEU A 141 7.86 -34.12 0.23
#